data_AF-A0A151U441-F1
#
_entry.id   AF-A0A151U441-F1
#
_cell.length_a   1.000
_cell.length_b   1.000
_cell.length_c   1.000
_cell.angle_alpha   90.00
_cell.angle_beta   90.00
_cell.angle_gamma   90.00
#
_symmetry.space_group_name_H-M   'P 1'
#
loop_
_entity.id
_entity.type
_entity.pdbx_description
1 polymer ?
#
loop_
_entity_poly.entity_id
_entity_poly.type
_entity_poly.pdbx_seq_one_letter_code
_entity_poly.pdbx_strand_id
1 'polypeptide(L)'
;MISPLELSKLKKQLEELLDKTFIMPSVLSPWGVPVLLATKKNGSMRLCVDYCQLNKVIIKNKYFLLRINDLMDQLVEACMFSKIDLRIGYHQICVKLEVIPKIAFRTCYVHYEY
;
A
#
# COMPACT_ATOMS: atom_id res chain seq x y z
N MET A 1 -0.95 23.92 2.04
CA MET A 1 -0.71 23.86 0.58
C MET A 1 0.51 22.97 0.35
N ILE A 2 0.43 22.04 -0.60
CA ILE A 2 1.56 21.15 -0.95
C ILE A 2 2.64 22.03 -1.60
N SER A 3 3.90 21.90 -1.18
CA SER A 3 4.99 22.71 -1.73
C SER A 3 5.29 22.29 -3.18
N PRO A 4 5.91 23.17 -4.00
CA PRO A 4 6.29 22.81 -5.38
C PRO A 4 7.22 21.59 -5.45
N LEU A 5 8.09 21.42 -4.46
CA LEU A 5 9.00 20.27 -4.35
C LEU A 5 8.25 18.97 -4.03
N GLU A 6 7.21 19.06 -3.18
CA GLU A 6 6.37 17.92 -2.87
C GLU A 6 5.54 17.49 -4.09
N LEU A 7 5.02 18.45 -4.87
CA LEU A 7 4.26 18.17 -6.09
C LEU A 7 5.09 17.45 -7.15
N SER A 8 6.33 17.87 -7.37
CA SER A 8 7.21 17.23 -8.36
C SER A 8 7.55 15.79 -7.97
N LYS A 9 7.80 15.53 -6.68
CA LYS A 9 8.03 14.18 -6.17
C LYS A 9 6.79 13.31 -6.24
N LEU A 10 5.62 13.86 -5.90
CA LEU A 10 4.34 13.17 -6.01
C LEU A 10 4.10 12.73 -7.46
N LYS A 11 4.28 13.64 -8.42
CA LYS A 11 4.10 13.35 -9.84
C LYS A 11 5.04 12.24 -10.32
N LYS A 12 6.33 12.31 -9.96
CA LYS A 12 7.31 11.26 -10.31
C LYS A 12 6.92 9.90 -9.75
N GLN A 13 6.46 9.84 -8.50
CA GLN A 13 6.02 8.59 -7.89
C GLN A 13 4.75 8.03 -8.53
N LEU A 14 3.82 8.89 -8.96
CA LEU A 14 2.63 8.47 -9.70
C LEU A 14 2.99 7.88 -11.07
N GLU A 15 3.89 8.53 -11.80
CA GLU A 15 4.40 8.02 -13.09
C GLU A 15 5.06 6.65 -12.93
N GLU A 16 5.92 6.47 -11.93
CA GLU A 16 6.54 5.17 -11.64
C GLU A 16 5.53 4.06 -11.29
N LEU A 17 4.41 4.42 -10.64
CA LEU A 17 3.34 3.47 -10.31
C LEU A 17 2.48 3.13 -11.54
N LEU A 18 2.25 4.10 -12.43
CA LEU A 18 1.54 3.91 -13.69
C LEU A 18 2.36 3.04 -14.66
N ASP A 19 3.66 3.31 -14.79
CA ASP A 19 4.57 2.54 -15.66
C ASP A 19 4.66 1.07 -15.22
N LYS A 20 4.59 0.82 -13.91
CA LYS A 20 4.55 -0.53 -13.34
C LYS A 20 3.18 -1.19 -13.41
N THR A 21 2.17 -0.51 -13.96
CA THR A 21 0.77 -0.97 -13.99
C THR A 21 0.20 -1.32 -12.62
N PHE A 22 0.73 -0.70 -11.56
CA PHE A 22 0.23 -0.89 -10.20
C PHE A 22 -0.99 -0.04 -9.90
N ILE A 23 -1.18 1.05 -10.65
CA ILE A 23 -2.35 1.92 -10.53
C ILE A 23 -2.90 2.25 -11.90
N MET A 24 -4.18 2.56 -11.97
CA MET A 24 -4.89 2.99 -13.17
C MET A 24 -5.76 4.22 -12.86
N PRO A 25 -5.99 5.15 -13.81
CA PRO A 25 -6.95 6.22 -13.61
C PRO A 25 -8.36 5.67 -13.32
N SER A 26 -8.97 6.14 -12.24
CA SER A 26 -10.35 5.80 -11.90
C SER A 26 -11.32 6.64 -12.73
N VAL A 27 -12.31 5.99 -13.34
CA VAL A 27 -13.34 6.65 -14.16
C VAL A 27 -14.65 6.84 -13.39
N LEU A 28 -14.93 6.05 -12.34
CA LEU A 28 -16.26 6.00 -11.72
C LEU A 28 -16.27 5.61 -10.23
N SER A 29 -15.19 5.79 -9.46
CA SER A 29 -15.27 5.47 -8.02
C SER A 29 -15.91 6.60 -7.20
N PRO A 30 -16.93 6.29 -6.35
CA PRO A 30 -17.47 7.22 -5.37
C PRO A 30 -16.55 7.39 -4.15
N TRP A 31 -15.48 6.58 -4.04
CA TRP A 31 -14.49 6.68 -2.97
C TRP A 31 -13.28 7.48 -3.44
N GLY A 32 -12.67 8.21 -2.53
CA GLY A 32 -11.53 9.06 -2.84
C GLY A 32 -10.72 9.35 -1.59
N VAL A 33 -9.88 8.39 -1.20
CA VAL A 33 -9.05 8.52 -0.01
C VAL A 33 -7.90 9.49 -0.28
N PRO A 34 -7.58 10.44 0.62
CA PRO A 34 -6.53 11.40 0.38
C PRO A 34 -5.13 10.75 0.40
N VAL A 35 -4.23 11.32 -0.39
CA VAL A 35 -2.80 10.97 -0.41
C VAL A 35 -1.99 11.93 0.45
N LEU A 36 -1.04 11.37 1.18
CA LEU A 36 -0.07 12.06 2.03
C LEU A 36 1.35 11.71 1.59
N LEU A 37 2.27 12.67 1.70
CA LEU A 37 3.70 12.40 1.53
C LEU A 37 4.34 12.27 2.90
N ALA A 38 4.87 11.08 3.18
CA ALA A 38 5.59 10.82 4.42
C ALA A 38 7.11 10.86 4.17
N THR A 39 7.83 11.59 5.02
CA THR A 39 9.29 11.64 5.00
C THR A 39 9.85 10.41 5.71
N LYS A 40 10.76 9.70 5.04
CA LYS A 40 11.56 8.64 5.64
C LYS A 40 12.75 9.26 6.39
N LYS A 41 13.33 8.49 7.32
CA LYS A 41 14.54 8.86 8.08
C LYS A 41 15.74 9.23 7.19
N ASN A 42 15.81 8.66 5.98
CA ASN A 42 16.85 8.95 4.99
C ASN A 42 16.56 10.20 4.14
N GLY A 43 15.55 11.00 4.47
CA GLY A 43 15.17 12.21 3.73
C GLY A 43 14.35 11.97 2.45
N SER A 44 14.18 10.72 2.01
CA SER A 44 13.30 10.42 0.87
C SER A 44 11.82 10.50 1.26
N MET A 45 10.96 10.83 0.30
CA MET A 45 9.51 10.88 0.51
C MET A 45 8.83 9.66 -0.08
N ARG A 46 7.80 9.17 0.61
CA ARG A 46 6.94 8.09 0.12
C ARG A 46 5.50 8.58 -0.01
N LEU A 47 4.90 8.23 -1.13
CA LEU A 47 3.46 8.33 -1.33
C LEU A 47 2.76 7.36 -0.36
N CYS A 48 1.87 7.88 0.48
CA CYS A 48 1.07 7.12 1.41
C CYS A 48 -0.40 7.46 1.22
N VAL A 49 -1.23 6.45 0.98
CA VAL A 49 -2.68 6.63 0.93
C VAL A 49 -3.24 6.50 2.36
N ASP A 50 -4.02 7.48 2.81
CA ASP A 50 -4.54 7.50 4.17
C ASP A 50 -5.83 6.69 4.33
N TYR A 51 -5.70 5.37 4.38
CA TYR A 51 -6.84 4.48 4.59
C TYR A 51 -7.38 4.48 6.04
N CYS A 52 -7.01 5.43 6.92
CA CYS A 52 -7.46 5.39 8.32
C CYS A 52 -8.99 5.37 8.49
N GLN A 53 -9.72 6.13 7.66
CA GLN A 53 -11.19 6.12 7.68
C GLN A 53 -11.75 4.83 7.05
N LEU A 54 -11.15 4.38 5.94
CA LEU A 54 -11.56 3.15 5.26
C LEU A 54 -11.38 1.91 6.16
N ASN A 55 -10.28 1.84 6.92
CA ASN A 55 -9.96 0.75 7.84
C ASN A 55 -10.94 0.63 9.01
N LYS A 56 -11.73 1.69 9.32
CA LYS A 56 -12.77 1.64 10.34
C LYS A 56 -14.06 1.01 9.83
N VAL A 57 -14.36 1.15 8.53
CA VAL A 57 -15.58 0.62 7.91
C VAL A 57 -15.39 -0.79 7.35
N ILE A 58 -14.16 -1.19 7.04
CA ILE A 58 -13.84 -2.54 6.57
C ILE A 58 -14.03 -3.56 7.71
N ILE A 59 -14.76 -4.64 7.40
CA ILE A 59 -14.86 -5.81 8.28
C ILE A 59 -13.47 -6.43 8.41
N LYS A 60 -12.93 -6.44 9.63
CA LYS A 60 -11.61 -6.99 9.91
C LYS A 60 -11.65 -8.51 9.78
N ASN A 61 -10.95 -9.05 8.78
CA ASN A 61 -10.69 -10.48 8.71
C ASN A 61 -9.63 -10.85 9.76
N LYS A 62 -10.03 -11.57 10.81
CA LYS A 62 -9.11 -12.09 11.82
C LYS A 62 -8.58 -13.43 11.33
N TYR A 63 -7.46 -13.40 10.61
CA TYR A 63 -6.72 -14.62 10.35
C TYR A 63 -5.94 -15.02 11.61
N PHE A 64 -5.91 -16.31 11.91
CA PHE A 64 -5.11 -16.81 13.03
C PHE A 64 -3.63 -16.68 12.68
N LEU A 65 -2.95 -15.71 13.28
CA LEU A 65 -1.51 -15.67 13.31
C LEU A 65 -1.04 -16.57 14.46
N LEU A 66 -0.18 -17.54 14.16
CA LEU A 66 0.47 -18.38 15.16
C LEU A 66 1.27 -17.52 16.13
N ARG A 67 1.37 -17.95 17.39
CA ARG A 67 2.23 -17.24 18.35
C ARG A 67 3.68 -17.45 17.93
N ILE A 68 4.52 -16.47 18.26
CA ILE A 68 5.96 -16.54 17.95
C ILE A 68 6.58 -17.80 18.55
N ASN A 69 6.21 -18.19 19.78
CA ASN A 69 6.73 -19.40 20.40
C ASN A 69 6.34 -20.66 19.61
N ASP A 70 5.07 -20.79 19.20
CA ASP A 70 4.61 -21.93 18.40
C ASP A 70 5.40 -22.06 17.08
N LEU A 71 5.72 -20.92 16.44
CA LEU A 71 6.55 -20.88 15.24
C LEU A 71 8.02 -21.26 15.53
N MET A 72 8.56 -20.84 16.67
CA MET A 72 9.94 -21.14 17.06
C MET A 72 10.11 -22.60 17.45
N ASP A 73 9.13 -23.20 18.13
CA ASP A 73 9.15 -24.62 18.51
C ASP A 73 9.22 -25.52 17.26
N GLN A 74 8.54 -25.13 16.17
CA GLN A 74 8.65 -25.83 14.87
C GLN A 74 10.04 -25.73 14.23
N LEU A 75 10.84 -24.74 14.61
CA LEU A 75 12.15 -24.46 14.05
C LEU A 75 13.29 -25.07 14.89
N VAL A 76 13.01 -25.60 16.08
CA VAL A 76 14.03 -26.15 17.01
C VAL A 76 14.85 -27.29 16.39
N GLU A 77 14.23 -28.11 15.53
CA GLU A 77 14.91 -29.24 14.88
C GLU A 77 15.67 -28.86 13.60
N ALA A 78 15.57 -27.60 13.15
CA ALA A 78 16.22 -27.15 11.93
C ALA A 78 17.66 -26.68 12.18
N CYS A 79 18.62 -27.24 11.45
CA CYS A 79 20.03 -26.84 11.55
C CYS A 79 20.41 -25.67 10.64
N MET A 80 19.61 -25.35 9.62
CA MET A 80 19.89 -24.30 8.65
C MET A 80 18.63 -23.50 8.32
N PHE A 81 18.74 -22.18 8.38
CA PHE A 81 17.64 -21.25 8.12
C PHE A 81 17.93 -20.41 6.88
N SER A 82 16.91 -20.24 6.04
CA SER A 82 16.92 -19.23 4.98
C SER A 82 15.72 -18.31 5.16
N LYS A 83 15.91 -17.04 4.83
CA LYS A 83 14.86 -16.02 4.91
C LYS A 83 14.70 -15.37 3.55
N ILE A 84 13.48 -15.39 3.03
CA ILE A 84 13.12 -14.75 1.78
C ILE A 84 12.36 -13.46 2.12
N ASP A 85 12.80 -12.34 1.56
CA ASP A 85 12.13 -11.05 1.71
C ASP A 85 11.36 -10.69 0.45
N LEU A 86 10.02 -10.67 0.54
CA LEU A 86 9.14 -10.23 -0.54
C LEU A 86 9.03 -8.70 -0.51
N ARG A 87 10.07 -8.00 -0.99
CA ARG A 87 10.18 -6.52 -0.95
C ARG A 87 8.97 -5.74 -1.49
N ILE A 88 8.22 -6.33 -2.42
CA ILE A 88 7.06 -5.73 -3.11
C ILE A 88 5.78 -6.54 -2.82
N GLY A 89 5.78 -7.36 -1.76
CA GLY A 89 4.75 -8.39 -1.52
C GLY A 89 3.30 -7.91 -1.61
N TYR A 90 3.00 -6.69 -1.16
CA TYR A 90 1.65 -6.13 -1.28
C TYR A 90 1.18 -5.89 -2.72
N HIS A 91 2.06 -5.46 -3.62
CA HIS A 91 1.72 -5.22 -5.03
C HIS A 91 1.72 -6.51 -5.86
N GLN A 92 2.13 -7.64 -5.29
CA GLN A 92 2.06 -8.95 -5.96
C GLN A 92 0.70 -9.62 -5.78
N ILE A 93 -0.10 -9.18 -4.79
CA ILE A 93 -1.40 -9.77 -4.49
C ILE A 93 -2.49 -8.91 -5.14
N CYS A 94 -3.26 -9.51 -6.05
CA CYS A 94 -4.36 -8.81 -6.71
C CYS A 94 -5.49 -8.48 -5.72
N VAL A 95 -6.02 -7.27 -5.84
CA VAL A 95 -7.21 -6.85 -5.11
C VAL A 95 -8.45 -7.44 -5.79
N LYS A 96 -9.43 -7.88 -5.00
CA LYS A 96 -10.72 -8.34 -5.53
C LYS A 96 -11.43 -7.20 -6.25
N LEU A 97 -11.98 -7.46 -7.44
CA LEU A 97 -12.67 -6.46 -8.28
C LEU A 97 -13.73 -5.63 -7.52
N GLU A 98 -14.48 -6.27 -6.61
CA GLU A 98 -15.51 -5.62 -5.80
C GLU A 98 -14.97 -4.58 -4.80
N VAL A 99 -13.69 -4.68 -4.45
CA VAL A 99 -13.02 -3.82 -3.47
C VAL A 99 -12.20 -2.73 -4.14
N ILE A 100 -11.83 -2.90 -5.42
CA ILE A 100 -11.04 -1.93 -6.20
C ILE A 100 -11.59 -0.51 -6.09
N PRO A 101 -12.91 -0.26 -6.28
CA PRO A 101 -13.44 1.10 -6.16
C PRO A 101 -13.25 1.67 -4.75
N LYS A 102 -13.31 0.84 -3.69
CA LYS A 102 -13.22 1.29 -2.29
C LYS A 102 -11.81 1.75 -1.90
N ILE A 103 -10.80 1.25 -2.58
CA ILE A 103 -9.39 1.61 -2.37
C ILE A 103 -8.92 2.72 -3.33
N ALA A 104 -9.84 3.35 -4.06
CA ALA A 104 -9.54 4.50 -4.89
C ALA A 104 -8.98 5.65 -4.03
N PHE A 105 -7.93 6.30 -4.53
CA PHE A 105 -7.29 7.42 -3.88
C PHE A 105 -7.28 8.66 -4.76
N ARG A 106 -7.37 9.81 -4.12
CA ARG A 106 -7.44 11.11 -4.77
C ARG A 106 -6.12 11.85 -4.65
N THR A 107 -5.63 12.34 -5.78
CA THR A 107 -4.50 13.26 -5.85
C THR A 107 -4.99 14.66 -6.22
N CYS A 108 -4.09 15.65 -6.25
CA CYS A 108 -4.40 16.99 -6.74
C CYS A 108 -4.67 17.05 -8.26
N TYR A 109 -4.42 15.96 -8.99
CA TYR A 109 -4.62 15.86 -10.43
C TYR A 109 -5.86 15.03 -10.76
N VAL A 110 -5.83 13.74 -10.42
CA VAL A 110 -6.84 12.74 -10.81
C VAL A 110 -7.07 11.74 -9.67
N HIS A 111 -8.14 10.95 -9.78
CA HIS A 111 -8.38 9.77 -8.96
C HIS A 111 -7.71 8.54 -9.58
N TYR A 112 -7.12 7.70 -8.75
CA TYR A 112 -6.46 6.47 -9.17
C TYR A 112 -6.96 5.29 -8.34
N GLU A 113 -6.94 4.11 -8.94
CA GLU A 113 -7.26 2.82 -8.33
C GLU A 113 -6.09 1.86 -8.48
N TYR A 114 -5.98 0.88 -7.59
CA TYR A 114 -5.00 -0.21 -7.62
C TYR A 114 -5.57 -1.45 -8.31
#